data_AF-A0A915MJJ1-F1
#
_entry.id   AF-A0A915MJJ1-F1
#
_cell.length_a   1.000
_cell.length_b   1.000
_cell.length_c   1.000
_cell.angle_alpha   90.00
_cell.angle_beta   90.00
_cell.angle_gamma   90.00
#
_symmetry.space_group_name_H-M   'P 1'
#
loop_
_entity.id
_entity.type
_entity.pdbx_description
1 polymer ?
#
loop_
_entity_poly.entity_id
_entity_poly.type
_entity_poly.pdbx_seq_one_letter_code
_entity_poly.pdbx_strand_id
1 'polypeptide(L)' 'MILTEAGRFGEALARLEENSTSILDRLAYFEIRASLLINLERFEDAERVYWTLIDRNPDNIFYYKQIEKCRKL' A
#
# COMPACT_ATOMS: atom_id res chain seq x y z
N MET A 1 7.91 4.70 21.31
CA MET A 1 6.80 5.41 20.64
C MET A 1 6.26 4.68 19.40
N ILE A 2 6.62 3.40 19.15
CA ILE A 2 6.45 2.76 17.82
C ILE A 2 5.13 1.97 17.69
N LEU A 3 4.61 1.40 18.78
CA LEU A 3 3.40 0.56 18.74
C LEU A 3 2.11 1.35 18.48
N THR A 4 2.04 2.60 18.90
CA THR A 4 0.81 3.41 18.81
C THR A 4 0.51 3.80 17.36
N GLU A 5 1.53 4.07 16.54
CA GLU A 5 1.34 4.40 15.13
C GLU A 5 1.02 3.17 14.29
N ALA A 6 1.69 2.04 14.53
CA ALA A 6 1.37 0.75 13.91
C ALA A 6 -0.09 0.34 14.16
N GLY A 7 -0.61 0.53 15.39
CA GLY A 7 -2.02 0.29 15.70
C GLY A 7 -2.97 1.14 14.83
N ARG A 8 -2.65 2.43 14.66
CA ARG A 8 -3.44 3.35 13.83
C ARG A 8 -3.39 3.01 12.34
N PHE A 9 -2.25 2.55 11.83
CA PHE A 9 -2.14 2.10 10.44
C PHE A 9 -2.95 0.83 10.18
N GLY A 10 -3.02 -0.08 11.15
CA GLY A 10 -3.86 -1.28 11.08
C GLY A 10 -5.35 -0.93 11.01
N GLU A 11 -5.80 -0.02 11.88
CA GLU A 11 -7.18 0.48 11.84
C GLU A 11 -7.49 1.23 10.54
N ALA A 12 -6.55 2.04 10.05
CA ALA A 12 -6.71 2.75 8.78
C ALA A 12 -6.83 1.77 7.60
N LEU A 13 -6.03 0.69 7.60
CA LEU A 13 -6.10 -0.36 6.58
C LEU A 13 -7.44 -1.08 6.62
N ALA A 14 -7.92 -1.43 7.81
CA ALA A 14 -9.23 -2.08 7.97
C ALA A 14 -10.36 -1.20 7.41
N ARG A 15 -10.40 0.09 7.80
CA ARG A 15 -11.40 1.04 7.27
C ARG A 15 -11.30 1.21 5.75
N LEU A 16 -10.08 1.23 5.21
CA LEU A 16 -9.86 1.33 3.77
C LEU A 16 -10.43 0.10 3.04
N GLU A 17 -10.19 -1.10 3.58
CA GLU A 17 -10.70 -2.35 2.99
C GLU A 17 -12.23 -2.47 3.13
N GLU A 18 -12.81 -2.05 4.25
CA GLU A 18 -14.27 -1.97 4.46
C GLU A 18 -14.95 -1.06 3.43
N ASN A 19 -14.31 0.06 3.08
CA ASN A 19 -14.84 1.02 2.12
C ASN A 19 -14.43 0.72 0.66
N SER A 20 -13.69 -0.36 0.40
CA SER A 20 -13.13 -0.69 -0.91
C SER A 20 -14.17 -0.82 -2.04
N THR A 21 -15.43 -1.14 -1.70
CA THR A 21 -16.56 -1.23 -2.62
C THR A 21 -17.15 0.13 -2.97
N SER A 22 -17.05 1.11 -2.07
CA SER A 22 -17.50 2.49 -2.27
C SER A 22 -16.44 3.36 -2.94
N ILE A 23 -15.17 2.92 -2.93
CA ILE A 23 -14.07 3.66 -3.54
C ILE A 23 -14.06 3.43 -5.05
N LEU A 24 -14.52 4.44 -5.78
CA LEU A 24 -14.50 4.46 -7.25
C LEU A 24 -13.07 4.60 -7.80
N ASP A 25 -12.22 5.33 -7.10
CA ASP A 25 -10.81 5.49 -7.46
C ASP A 25 -9.98 4.29 -6.99
N ARG A 26 -9.94 3.27 -7.85
CA ARG A 26 -9.17 2.05 -7.58
C ARG A 26 -7.67 2.35 -7.51
N LEU A 27 -7.16 3.35 -8.22
CA LEU A 27 -5.73 3.68 -8.21
C LEU A 27 -5.32 4.22 -6.84
N ALA A 28 -6.00 5.26 -6.37
CA ALA A 28 -5.76 5.86 -5.06
C ALA A 28 -5.95 4.84 -3.92
N TYR A 29 -6.95 3.96 -4.04
CA TYR A 29 -7.15 2.86 -3.10
C TYR A 29 -5.91 1.97 -2.97
N PHE A 30 -5.36 1.49 -4.10
CA PHE A 30 -4.20 0.62 -4.07
C PHE A 30 -2.93 1.34 -3.59
N GLU A 31 -2.75 2.62 -3.95
CA GLU A 31 -1.61 3.42 -3.47
C GLU A 31 -1.65 3.59 -1.94
N ILE A 32 -2.79 3.99 -1.39
CA ILE A 32 -2.97 4.17 0.06
C ILE A 32 -2.80 2.81 0.77
N ARG A 33 -3.38 1.74 0.21
CA ARG A 33 -3.26 0.39 0.76
C ARG A 33 -1.80 -0.05 0.84
N ALA A 34 -1.03 0.13 -0.23
CA ALA A 34 0.39 -0.24 -0.27
C ALA A 34 1.22 0.58 0.73
N SER A 35 0.96 1.88 0.84
CA SER A 35 1.62 2.74 1.83
C SER A 35 1.32 2.29 3.27
N LEU A 36 0.07 1.98 3.59
CA LEU A 36 -0.30 1.47 4.92
C LEU A 36 0.38 0.14 5.23
N LEU A 37 0.48 -0.76 4.25
CA LEU A 37 1.18 -2.04 4.39
C LEU A 37 2.68 -1.86 4.66
N ILE A 38 3.36 -0.90 4.00
CA ILE A 38 4.76 -0.55 4.31
C ILE A 38 4.91 -0.08 5.76
N ASN A 39 4.01 0.80 6.23
CA ASN A 39 4.07 1.31 7.61
C ASN A 39 3.77 0.23 8.67
N LEU A 40 3.06 -0.82 8.27
CA LEU A 40 2.81 -2.02 9.08
C LEU A 40 3.93 -3.06 8.96
N GLU A 41 5.03 -2.75 8.27
CA GLU A 41 6.14 -3.66 7.98
C GLU A 41 5.71 -4.92 7.20
N ARG A 42 4.54 -4.89 6.53
CA ARG A 42 4.02 -5.95 5.67
C ARG A 42 4.50 -5.75 4.22
N PHE A 43 5.81 -5.78 4.05
CA PHE A 43 6.47 -5.44 2.78
C PHE A 43 6.08 -6.34 1.61
N GLU A 44 5.85 -7.63 1.86
CA GLU A 44 5.46 -8.62 0.83
C GLU A 44 4.07 -8.31 0.26
N ASP A 45 3.12 -7.95 1.12
CA ASP A 45 1.78 -7.56 0.70
C ASP A 45 1.81 -6.20 -0.04
N ALA A 46 2.58 -5.24 0.47
CA ALA A 46 2.76 -3.94 -0.18
C ALA A 46 3.34 -4.10 -1.60
N GLU A 47 4.35 -4.95 -1.76
CA GLU A 47 4.96 -5.25 -3.05
C GLU A 47 3.95 -5.78 -4.06
N ARG A 48 3.13 -6.77 -3.67
CA ARG A 48 2.09 -7.33 -4.56
C ARG A 48 1.11 -6.27 -5.04
N VAL A 49 0.78 -5.31 -4.17
CA VAL A 49 -0.09 -4.18 -4.53
C VAL A 49 0.61 -3.26 -5.53
N TYR A 50 1.88 -2.93 -5.32
CA TYR A 50 2.63 -2.12 -6.28
C TYR A 50 2.80 -2.80 -7.64
N TRP A 51 2.99 -4.13 -7.69
CA TRP A 51 2.97 -4.86 -8.97
C TRP A 51 1.62 -4.75 -9.69
N THR A 52 0.52 -4.77 -8.95
CA THR A 52 -0.83 -4.57 -9.52
C THR A 52 -1.03 -3.15 -10.04
N LEU A 53 -0.40 -2.15 -9.40
CA LEU A 53 -0.40 -0.77 -9.87
C LEU A 53 0.44 -0.59 -11.14
N ILE A 54 1.61 -1.25 -11.20
CA ILE A 54 2.50 -1.27 -12.37
C ILE A 54 1.83 -1.94 -13.57
N ASP A 55 1.12 -3.05 -13.38
CA ASP A 55 0.38 -3.72 -14.46
C ASP A 55 -0.64 -2.78 -15.12
N ARG A 56 -1.23 -1.86 -14.34
CA ARG A 56 -2.15 -0.83 -14.85
C ARG A 56 -1.47 0.39 -15.42
N ASN A 57 -0.34 0.81 -14.83
CA ASN A 57 0.41 1.99 -15.21
C ASN A 57 1.92 1.74 -15.10
N PRO A 58 2.51 1.08 -16.11
CA PRO A 58 3.91 0.68 -16.08
C PRO A 58 4.89 1.85 -16.18
N ASP A 59 4.43 3.03 -16.61
CA ASP A 59 5.29 4.21 -16.75
C ASP A 59 5.56 4.90 -15.40
N ASN A 60 4.88 4.49 -14.33
CA ASN A 60 5.03 5.14 -13.05
C ASN A 60 6.24 4.60 -12.27
N ILE A 61 7.38 5.29 -12.45
CA ILE A 61 8.67 5.05 -11.78
C ILE A 61 8.54 5.03 -10.25
N PHE A 62 7.56 5.76 -9.68
CA PHE A 62 7.37 5.79 -8.24
C PHE A 62 7.09 4.39 -7.66
N TYR A 63 6.29 3.57 -8.34
CA TYR A 63 5.93 2.24 -7.84
C TYR A 63 7.15 1.30 -7.77
N TYR A 64 8.03 1.35 -8.77
CA TYR A 64 9.28 0.58 -8.76
C TYR A 64 10.16 0.96 -7.57
N LYS A 65 10.30 2.26 -7.27
CA LYS A 65 11.06 2.73 -6.09
C LYS A 65 10.46 2.23 -4.77
N GLN A 66 9.13 2.11 -4.67
CA GLN A 66 8.50 1.57 -3.48
C GLN A 66 8.71 0.05 -3.35
N ILE A 67 8.71 -0.69 -4.47
CA ILE A 67 9.06 -2.11 -4.49
C ILE A 67 10.51 -2.34 -4.04
N GLU A 68 11.46 -1.53 -4.53
CA GLU A 68 12.86 -1.58 -4.08
C GLU A 68 12.96 -1.36 -2.56
N LYS A 69 12.25 -0.35 -2.04
CA LYS A 69 12.14 -0.11 -0.58
C LYS A 69 11.57 -1.32 0.17
N CYS A 70 10.50 -1.94 -0.32
CA CYS A 70 9.90 -3.13 0.30
C CYS A 70 10.91 -4.29 0.36
N ARG A 71 11.68 -4.48 -0.71
CA ARG A 71 12.69 -5.54 -0.81
C ARG A 71 14.00 -5.23 -0.07
N LYS A 72 14.16 -3.99 0.43
CA LYS A 72 15.42 -3.47 0.98
C LYS A 72 16.60 -3.65 0.01
N LEU A 73 16.33 -3.54 -1.29
CA LEU A 73 17.34 -3.47 -2.36
C LEU A 73 17.78 -2.01 -2.54
#